data_AF-A0AA87B8N3-F1
#
_entry.id   AF-A0AA87B8N3-F1
#
_cell.length_a   1.000
_cell.length_b   1.000
_cell.length_c   1.000
_cell.angle_alpha   90.00
_cell.angle_beta   90.00
_cell.angle_gamma   90.00
#
_symmetry.space_group_name_H-M   'P 1'
#
loop_
_entity.id
_entity.type
_entity.pdbx_description
1 polymer ?
#
loop_
_entity_poly.entity_id
_entity_poly.type
_entity_poly.pdbx_seq_one_letter_code
_entity_poly.pdbx_strand_id
1 'polypeptide(L)'
;MTFVRLAALFALFFLATSAQKQRVVGTCTVGLSKPCGSTSCICSPVLLLAGICSSGVESLEKTIDEHPNLCRSDDDCVQKGSGNYCAPYPYQHVHHGWCFDSNSRMLKNFLALPKAMAK
;
A
#
# COMPACT_ATOMS: atom_id res chain seq x y z
N MET A 1 22.75 38.05 -7.39
CA MET A 1 22.26 37.26 -8.55
C MET A 1 22.26 35.73 -8.33
N THR A 2 22.69 35.23 -7.16
CA THR A 2 22.71 33.79 -6.81
C THR A 2 21.41 33.31 -6.17
N PHE A 3 20.76 34.15 -5.35
CA PHE A 3 19.47 33.86 -4.72
C PHE A 3 18.34 33.58 -5.73
N VAL A 4 18.32 34.31 -6.85
CA VAL A 4 17.30 34.15 -7.89
C VAL A 4 17.41 32.78 -8.57
N ARG A 5 18.63 32.27 -8.75
CA ARG A 5 18.87 30.93 -9.32
C ARG A 5 18.48 29.82 -8.35
N LEU A 6 18.77 29.97 -7.06
CA LEU A 6 18.35 29.02 -6.03
C LEU A 6 16.82 28.95 -5.90
N ALA A 7 16.15 30.11 -5.89
CA ALA A 7 14.68 30.16 -5.84
C ALA A 7 14.03 29.48 -7.06
N ALA A 8 14.58 29.66 -8.26
CA ALA A 8 14.09 29.01 -9.47
C ALA A 8 14.27 27.48 -9.43
N LEU A 9 15.40 26.99 -8.91
CA LEU A 9 15.65 25.56 -8.76
C LEU A 9 14.74 24.91 -7.71
N PHE A 10 14.49 25.59 -6.58
CA PHE A 10 13.52 25.12 -5.59
C PHE A 10 12.10 25.09 -6.14
N ALA A 11 11.67 26.12 -6.89
CA ALA A 11 10.36 26.13 -7.53
C ALA A 11 10.17 24.97 -8.52
N LEU A 12 11.19 24.68 -9.33
CA LEU A 12 11.17 23.54 -10.26
C LEU A 12 11.12 22.20 -9.54
N PHE A 13 11.80 22.06 -8.40
CA PHE A 13 11.77 20.84 -7.60
C PHE A 13 10.39 20.60 -6.95
N PHE A 14 9.73 21.67 -6.48
CA PHE A 14 8.36 21.59 -5.97
C PHE A 14 7.34 21.28 -7.09
N LEU A 15 7.52 21.82 -8.29
CA LEU A 15 6.68 21.50 -9.45
C LEU A 15 6.83 20.03 -9.86
N ALA A 16 8.05 19.49 -9.89
CA ALA A 16 8.32 18.10 -10.27
C ALA A 16 7.78 17.07 -9.27
N THR A 17 7.70 17.41 -7.98
CA THR A 17 7.22 16.50 -6.93
C THR A 17 5.70 16.45 -6.80
N SER A 18 4.97 17.44 -7.34
CA SER A 18 3.50 17.48 -7.29
C SER A 18 2.78 16.51 -8.25
N ALA A 19 3.53 15.77 -9.08
CA ALA A 19 2.95 14.89 -10.11
C ALA A 19 2.65 13.46 -9.63
N GLN A 20 2.54 13.20 -8.33
CA GLN A 20 1.81 12.02 -7.87
C GLN A 20 0.31 12.29 -8.03
N LYS A 21 -0.20 12.02 -9.23
CA LYS A 21 -1.65 11.95 -9.51
C LYS A 21 -2.26 10.86 -8.63
N GLN A 22 -2.61 11.22 -7.41
CA GLN A 22 -3.61 10.47 -6.67
C GLN A 22 -4.92 10.66 -7.44
N ARG A 23 -5.48 9.56 -7.95
CA ARG A 23 -6.69 9.60 -8.76
C ARG A 23 -7.82 10.07 -7.83
N VAL A 24 -8.13 11.36 -7.86
CA VAL A 24 -9.21 11.95 -7.07
C VAL A 24 -10.53 11.43 -7.64
N VAL A 25 -11.19 10.54 -6.90
CA VAL A 25 -12.46 9.92 -7.32
C VAL A 25 -13.67 10.78 -6.94
N GLY A 26 -13.49 11.77 -6.05
CA GLY A 26 -14.55 12.70 -5.66
C GLY A 26 -14.31 13.37 -4.31
N THR A 27 -15.30 14.11 -3.83
CA THR A 27 -15.37 14.64 -2.47
C THR A 27 -16.13 13.69 -1.56
N CYS A 28 -15.81 13.69 -0.27
CA CYS A 28 -16.49 12.87 0.73
C CYS A 28 -16.87 13.69 1.97
N THR A 29 -17.90 13.24 2.69
CA THR A 29 -18.25 13.78 4.00
C THR A 29 -17.63 12.91 5.09
N VAL A 30 -16.90 13.54 6.01
CA VAL A 30 -16.25 12.86 7.13
C VAL A 30 -17.33 12.36 8.10
N GLY A 31 -17.35 11.06 8.41
CA GLY A 31 -18.32 10.44 9.33
C GLY A 31 -19.44 9.61 8.67
N LEU A 32 -19.46 9.49 7.33
CA LEU A 32 -20.38 8.59 6.63
C LEU A 32 -19.84 7.14 6.62
N SER A 33 -20.73 6.13 6.65
CA SER A 33 -20.36 4.71 6.64
C SER A 33 -19.74 4.21 5.32
N LYS A 34 -19.98 4.93 4.22
CA LYS A 34 -19.33 4.74 2.90
C LYS A 34 -19.06 6.09 2.26
N PRO A 35 -18.03 6.82 2.72
CA PRO A 35 -17.85 8.23 2.40
C PRO A 35 -17.54 8.47 0.90
N CYS A 36 -17.07 7.45 0.17
CA CYS A 36 -16.83 7.51 -1.28
C CYS A 36 -17.73 6.58 -2.12
N GLY A 37 -18.80 6.01 -1.56
CA GLY A 37 -19.66 5.05 -2.28
C GLY A 37 -19.04 3.68 -2.58
N SER A 38 -17.76 3.45 -2.25
CA SER A 38 -17.05 2.18 -2.35
C SER A 38 -16.35 1.85 -1.02
N THR A 39 -16.24 0.57 -0.69
CA THR A 39 -15.43 0.06 0.45
C THR A 39 -13.94 0.26 0.27
N SER A 40 -13.54 0.65 -0.94
CA SER A 40 -12.19 0.57 -1.42
C SER A 40 -11.46 1.92 -1.48
N CYS A 41 -12.17 2.96 -1.03
CA CYS A 41 -11.73 4.34 -1.01
C CYS A 41 -11.59 4.86 0.42
N ILE A 42 -10.55 5.67 0.64
CA ILE A 42 -10.27 6.34 1.89
C ILE A 42 -10.70 7.80 1.75
N CYS A 43 -11.42 8.31 2.74
CA CYS A 43 -11.77 9.72 2.83
C CYS A 43 -10.75 10.46 3.70
N SER A 44 -9.89 11.28 3.09
CA SER A 44 -8.92 12.10 3.82
C SER A 44 -9.56 13.44 4.18
N PRO A 45 -9.71 13.80 5.46
CA PRO A 45 -10.34 15.05 5.87
C PRO A 45 -9.49 16.25 5.44
N VAL A 46 -10.12 17.23 4.79
CA VAL A 46 -9.50 18.52 4.41
C VAL A 46 -10.13 19.66 5.21
N LEU A 47 -11.42 19.54 5.52
CA LEU A 47 -12.20 20.44 6.35
C LEU A 47 -12.95 19.62 7.42
N LEU A 48 -13.51 20.31 8.41
CA LEU A 48 -14.22 19.71 9.56
C LEU A 48 -15.26 18.64 9.17
N LEU A 49 -15.95 18.82 8.05
CA LEU A 49 -16.99 17.90 7.57
C LEU A 49 -16.77 17.41 6.13
N ALA A 50 -15.69 17.82 5.47
CA ALA A 50 -15.44 17.50 4.08
C ALA A 50 -14.01 17.01 3.85
N GLY A 51 -13.88 16.00 3.00
CA GLY A 51 -12.62 15.37 2.65
C GLY A 51 -12.54 15.03 1.17
N ILE A 52 -11.41 14.44 0.80
CA ILE A 52 -11.13 13.98 -0.56
C ILE A 52 -11.09 12.46 -0.56
N CYS A 53 -11.72 11.87 -1.57
CA CYS A 53 -11.70 10.45 -1.85
C CYS A 53 -10.42 10.06 -2.58
N SER A 54 -9.62 9.16 -1.98
CA SER A 54 -8.52 8.49 -2.66
C SER A 54 -8.78 6.98 -2.76
N SER A 55 -8.40 6.35 -3.88
CA SER A 55 -8.44 4.89 -3.99
C SER A 55 -7.39 4.29 -3.04
N GLY A 56 -7.84 3.74 -1.92
CA GLY A 56 -6.98 3.15 -0.89
C GLY A 56 -6.60 1.70 -1.20
N VAL A 57 -7.50 0.94 -1.83
CA VAL A 57 -7.23 -0.47 -2.14
C VAL A 57 -6.31 -0.63 -3.34
N GLU A 58 -6.45 0.23 -4.35
CA GLU A 58 -5.64 0.14 -5.56
C GLU A 58 -4.17 0.39 -5.19
N SER A 59 -3.93 1.24 -4.19
CA SER A 59 -2.61 1.45 -3.60
C SER A 59 -2.07 0.21 -2.89
N LEU A 60 -2.88 -0.51 -2.10
CA LEU A 60 -2.42 -1.72 -1.41
C LEU A 60 -2.20 -2.88 -2.37
N GLU A 61 -3.11 -3.10 -3.31
CA GLU A 61 -2.99 -4.13 -4.35
C GLU A 61 -1.76 -3.89 -5.21
N LYS A 62 -1.57 -2.65 -5.66
CA LYS A 62 -0.37 -2.24 -6.38
C LYS A 62 0.89 -2.41 -5.53
N THR A 63 0.82 -2.14 -4.23
CA THR A 63 1.96 -2.37 -3.31
C THR A 63 2.29 -3.86 -3.19
N ILE A 64 1.28 -4.74 -3.12
CA ILE A 64 1.49 -6.19 -3.09
C ILE A 64 2.11 -6.67 -4.40
N ASP A 65 1.62 -6.19 -5.53
CA ASP A 65 2.11 -6.58 -6.85
C ASP A 65 3.55 -6.07 -7.08
N GLU A 66 3.86 -4.84 -6.68
CA GLU A 66 5.20 -4.22 -6.82
C GLU A 66 6.23 -4.71 -5.80
N HIS A 67 5.80 -5.12 -4.59
CA HIS A 67 6.75 -5.53 -3.56
C HIS A 67 7.34 -6.91 -3.90
N PRO A 68 8.69 -7.05 -3.90
CA PRO A 68 9.37 -8.25 -4.40
C PRO A 68 9.04 -9.51 -3.59
N ASN A 69 8.71 -9.36 -2.30
CA ASN A 69 8.46 -10.49 -1.39
C ASN A 69 7.00 -10.61 -0.93
N LEU A 70 6.09 -9.71 -1.35
CA LEU A 70 4.67 -9.90 -1.02
C LEU A 70 4.01 -10.75 -2.10
N CYS A 71 3.02 -11.54 -1.71
CA CYS A 71 2.34 -12.47 -2.62
C CYS A 71 0.88 -12.65 -2.27
N ARG A 72 0.06 -12.94 -3.28
CA ARG A 72 -1.29 -13.50 -3.14
C ARG A 72 -1.27 -15.01 -3.34
N SER A 73 -0.31 -15.52 -4.10
CA SER A 73 -0.20 -16.93 -4.46
C SER A 73 1.26 -17.42 -4.48
N ASP A 74 1.45 -18.74 -4.49
CA ASP A 74 2.78 -19.35 -4.67
C ASP A 74 3.37 -18.99 -6.05
N ASP A 75 2.52 -18.91 -7.07
CA ASP A 75 2.94 -18.53 -8.43
C ASP A 75 3.51 -17.11 -8.48
N ASP A 76 2.98 -16.18 -7.67
CA ASP A 76 3.53 -14.82 -7.57
C ASP A 76 4.98 -14.86 -7.10
N CYS A 77 5.31 -15.73 -6.14
CA CYS A 77 6.68 -15.87 -5.63
C CYS A 77 7.62 -16.44 -6.69
N VAL A 78 7.15 -17.42 -7.47
CA VAL A 78 7.91 -18.00 -8.58
C VAL A 78 8.15 -16.95 -9.67
N GLN A 79 7.11 -16.20 -10.05
CA GLN A 79 7.21 -15.14 -11.06
C GLN A 79 8.13 -14.00 -10.63
N LYS A 80 8.12 -13.65 -9.34
CA LYS A 80 8.99 -12.62 -8.75
C LYS A 80 10.41 -13.11 -8.48
N GLY A 81 10.65 -14.43 -8.53
CA GLY A 81 11.94 -15.03 -8.21
C GLY A 81 12.34 -14.88 -6.73
N SER A 82 11.39 -14.62 -5.83
CA SER A 82 11.61 -14.41 -4.39
C SER A 82 11.34 -15.66 -3.55
N GLY A 83 11.00 -16.77 -4.18
CA GLY A 83 10.78 -18.07 -3.55
C GLY A 83 9.81 -18.91 -4.35
N ASN A 84 9.26 -19.95 -3.72
CA ASN A 84 8.26 -20.83 -4.34
C ASN A 84 7.08 -21.13 -3.42
N TYR A 85 6.98 -20.45 -2.28
CA TYR A 85 5.90 -20.60 -1.33
C TYR A 85 5.50 -19.25 -0.73
N CYS A 86 4.20 -18.96 -0.75
CA CYS A 86 3.59 -17.78 -0.17
C CYS A 86 3.08 -18.11 1.24
N ALA A 87 3.83 -17.69 2.26
CA ALA A 87 3.42 -17.92 3.64
C ALA A 87 2.42 -16.84 4.09
N PRO A 88 1.17 -17.20 4.46
CA PRO A 88 0.19 -16.22 4.90
C PRO A 88 0.59 -15.64 6.27
N TYR A 89 0.31 -14.34 6.46
CA TYR A 89 0.42 -13.73 7.78
C TYR A 89 -0.60 -14.35 8.76
N PRO A 90 -0.29 -14.42 10.07
CA PRO A 90 -1.18 -15.03 11.06
C PRO A 90 -2.46 -14.21 11.36
N TYR A 91 -2.64 -13.06 10.71
CA TYR A 91 -3.74 -12.12 10.94
C TYR A 91 -4.89 -12.36 9.94
N GLN A 92 -6.13 -12.55 10.43
CA GLN A 92 -7.30 -12.86 9.58
C GLN A 92 -7.68 -11.76 8.58
N HIS A 93 -7.28 -10.51 8.83
CA HIS A 93 -7.56 -9.37 7.96
C HIS A 93 -6.46 -9.09 6.93
N VAL A 94 -5.41 -9.93 6.88
CA VAL A 94 -4.30 -9.79 5.94
C VAL A 94 -4.44 -10.87 4.87
N HIS A 95 -4.87 -10.48 3.67
CA HIS A 95 -5.13 -11.37 2.54
C HIS A 95 -3.92 -11.53 1.60
N HIS A 96 -2.71 -11.25 2.08
CA HIS A 96 -1.46 -11.45 1.37
C HIS A 96 -0.45 -12.15 2.28
N GLY A 97 0.55 -12.77 1.69
CA GLY A 97 1.62 -13.47 2.38
C GLY A 97 2.99 -12.89 2.08
N TRP A 98 4.00 -13.61 2.54
CA TRP A 98 5.40 -13.35 2.28
C TRP A 98 6.05 -14.54 1.57
N CYS A 99 6.84 -14.26 0.54
CA CYS A 99 7.54 -15.28 -0.23
C CYS A 99 8.71 -15.87 0.53
N PHE A 100 8.80 -17.20 0.52
CA PHE A 100 9.93 -17.96 1.01
C PHE A 100 10.28 -19.09 0.03
N ASP A 101 11.52 -19.54 0.07
CA ASP A 101 11.83 -20.88 -0.40
C ASP A 101 11.17 -21.90 0.55
N SER A 102 10.41 -22.82 -0.01
CA SER A 102 9.70 -23.93 0.65
C SER A 102 10.59 -24.75 1.60
N ASN A 103 11.88 -24.84 1.31
CA ASN A 103 12.85 -25.57 2.12
C ASN A 103 13.69 -24.67 3.07
N SER A 104 13.40 -23.37 3.14
CA SER A 104 14.18 -22.44 3.95
C SER A 104 13.95 -22.62 5.44
N ARG A 105 15.02 -22.40 6.22
CA ARG A 105 14.91 -22.27 7.69
C ARG A 105 14.06 -21.06 8.09
N MET A 106 14.09 -20.00 7.28
CA MET A 106 13.30 -18.79 7.53
C MET A 106 11.81 -19.07 7.50
N LEU A 107 11.33 -19.88 6.54
CA LEU A 107 9.94 -20.32 6.51
C LEU A 107 9.55 -21.06 7.80
N LYS A 108 10.38 -22.01 8.26
CA LYS A 108 10.13 -22.75 9.50
C LYS A 108 9.99 -21.82 10.70
N ASN A 109 10.87 -20.82 10.80
CA ASN A 109 10.83 -19.83 11.86
C ASN A 109 9.60 -18.92 11.75
N PHE A 110 9.23 -18.51 10.53
CA PHE A 110 8.07 -17.67 10.26
C PHE A 110 6.76 -18.38 10.64
N LEU A 111 6.61 -19.65 10.27
CA LEU A 111 5.45 -20.47 10.61
C LEU A 111 5.37 -20.81 12.12
N ALA A 112 6.50 -20.75 12.83
CA ALA A 112 6.56 -20.94 14.27
C ALA A 112 6.21 -19.68 15.08
N LEU A 113 6.04 -18.52 14.42
CA LEU A 113 5.59 -17.31 15.10
C LEU A 113 4.21 -17.55 15.71
N PRO A 114 3.99 -17.10 16.97
CA PRO A 114 2.70 -17.25 17.60
C PRO A 114 1.65 -16.53 16.75
N LYS A 115 0.51 -17.20 16.51
CA LYS A 115 -0.69 -16.59 15.92
C LYS A 115 -1.34 -15.63 16.91
N ALA A 116 -0.56 -14.67 17.42
CA ALA A 116 -1.08 -13.63 18.26
C ALA A 116 -1.90 -12.70 17.36
N MET A 117 -3.15 -12.47 17.76
CA MET A 117 -4.13 -11.54 17.15
C MET A 117 -4.99 -12.14 16.02
N ALA A 118 -5.45 -13.38 16.18
CA ALA A 118 -6.79 -13.74 15.74
C ALA A 118 -7.74 -13.49 16.93
N LYS A 119 -8.18 -12.23 17.11
CA LYS A 119 -9.26 -11.88 18.05
C LYS A 119 -10.36 -11.20 17.28
#